data_AF-A0A1D2QM52-F1
#
_entry.id   AF-A0A1D2QM52-F1
#
_cell.length_a   1.000
_cell.length_b   1.000
_cell.length_c   1.000
_cell.angle_alpha   90.00
_cell.angle_beta   90.00
_cell.angle_gamma   90.00
#
_symmetry.space_group_name_H-M   'P 1'
#
loop_
_entity.id
_entity.type
_entity.pdbx_description
1 polymer ?
#
loop_
_entity_poly.entity_id
_entity_poly.type
_entity_poly.pdbx_seq_one_letter_code
_entity_poly.pdbx_strand_id
1 'polypeptide(L)'
;MTKEPITLSHQELNRLSIVESVAAKHITQSQAATQLQRSTRQVKRLVRTYRPLGTVGLQFKHRGQRPNNAISGGHEIRLTLTEHQLQQLN
;
A
#
# COMPACT_ATOMS: atom_id res chain seq x y z
N MET A 1 -1.13 -24.45 -1.88
CA MET A 1 -1.89 -23.20 -2.11
C MET A 1 -0.92 -22.18 -2.67
N THR A 2 -0.89 -22.02 -4.00
CA THR A 2 -0.07 -21.00 -4.67
C THR A 2 -0.58 -19.62 -4.27
N LYS A 3 0.27 -18.84 -3.59
CA LYS A 3 -0.05 -17.43 -3.31
C LYS A 3 0.04 -16.68 -4.63
N GLU A 4 -1.10 -16.31 -5.19
CA GLU A 4 -1.20 -15.35 -6.29
C GLU A 4 -0.37 -14.09 -5.94
N PRO A 5 0.49 -13.60 -6.86
CA PRO A 5 1.32 -12.43 -6.60
C PRO A 5 0.45 -11.18 -6.40
N ILE A 6 0.67 -10.49 -5.28
CA ILE A 6 -0.04 -9.26 -4.94
C ILE A 6 0.72 -8.07 -5.52
N THR A 7 0.13 -7.35 -6.46
CA THR A 7 0.71 -6.13 -7.04
C THR A 7 0.48 -4.92 -6.13
N LEU A 8 1.56 -4.28 -5.67
CA LEU A 8 1.55 -3.09 -4.82
C LEU A 8 2.27 -1.92 -5.51
N SER A 9 1.85 -0.69 -5.23
CA SER A 9 2.56 0.53 -5.63
C SER A 9 3.77 0.73 -4.72
N HIS A 10 4.79 1.46 -5.18
CA HIS A 10 5.94 1.87 -4.35
C HIS A 10 5.51 2.46 -3.00
N GLN A 11 4.45 3.27 -2.97
CA GLN A 11 3.93 3.84 -1.72
C GLN A 11 3.25 2.80 -0.81
N GLU A 12 2.67 1.76 -1.39
CA GLU A 12 2.06 0.66 -0.65
C GLU A 12 3.13 -0.32 -0.14
N LEU A 13 4.20 -0.55 -0.90
CA LEU A 13 5.37 -1.33 -0.48
C LEU A 13 6.11 -0.66 0.69
N ASN A 14 6.37 0.64 0.61
CA ASN A 14 6.96 1.39 1.72
C ASN A 14 6.09 1.27 2.99
N ARG A 15 4.77 1.44 2.83
CA ARG A 15 3.82 1.28 3.92
C ARG A 15 3.78 -0.14 4.49
N LEU A 16 3.89 -1.16 3.64
CA LEU A 16 3.92 -2.55 4.04
C LEU A 16 5.12 -2.81 4.96
N SER A 17 6.33 -2.44 4.52
CA SER A 17 7.56 -2.59 5.30
C SER A 17 7.48 -1.93 6.68
N ILE A 18 6.95 -0.70 6.73
CA ILE A 18 6.80 0.04 8.00
C ILE A 18 5.73 -0.62 8.90
N VAL A 19 4.60 -1.05 8.35
CA VAL A 19 3.53 -1.70 9.12
C VAL A 19 3.97 -3.08 9.63
N GLU A 20 4.72 -3.83 8.83
CA GLU A 20 5.37 -5.09 9.25
C GLU A 20 6.32 -4.85 10.42
N SER A 21 7.14 -3.81 10.36
CA SER A 21 8.05 -3.42 11.45
C SER A 21 7.31 -3.06 12.73
N VAL A 22 6.16 -2.37 12.63
CA VAL A 22 5.30 -2.09 13.81
C VAL A 22 4.64 -3.38 14.34
N ALA A 23 4.19 -4.28 13.45
CA ALA A 23 3.57 -5.54 13.84
C ALA A 23 4.57 -6.47 14.55
N ALA A 24 5.82 -6.48 14.09
CA ALA A 24 6.95 -7.17 14.70
C ALA A 24 7.49 -6.48 15.97
N LYS A 25 6.92 -5.33 16.36
CA LYS A 25 7.34 -4.51 17.51
C LYS A 25 8.76 -3.94 17.42
N HIS A 26 9.33 -3.84 16.21
CA HIS A 26 10.65 -3.23 16.00
C HIS A 26 10.62 -1.70 16.13
N ILE A 27 9.50 -1.09 15.75
CA ILE A 27 9.27 0.36 15.87
C ILE A 27 7.91 0.64 16.50
N THR A 28 7.79 1.79 17.14
CA THR A 28 6.55 2.27 17.72
C THR A 28 5.63 2.87 16.65
N GLN A 29 4.32 2.97 16.96
CA GLN A 29 3.34 3.56 16.05
C GLN A 29 3.58 5.06 15.79
N SER A 30 4.18 5.78 16.75
CA SER A 30 4.58 7.18 16.59
C SER A 30 5.78 7.31 15.65
N GLN A 31 6.79 6.44 15.76
CA GLN A 31 7.91 6.42 14.81
C GLN A 31 7.42 6.12 13.38
N ALA A 32 6.53 5.14 13.23
CA ALA A 32 5.92 4.84 11.94
C ALA A 32 5.07 5.99 11.39
N ALA A 33 4.43 6.78 12.26
CA ALA A 33 3.66 7.97 11.87
C ALA A 33 4.56 9.02 11.22
N THR A 34 5.74 9.28 11.81
CA THR A 34 6.75 10.18 11.24
C THR A 34 7.26 9.68 9.90
N GLN A 35 7.62 8.39 9.79
CA GLN A 35 8.14 7.82 8.55
C GLN A 35 7.11 7.81 7.41
N LEU A 36 5.83 7.56 7.73
CA LEU A 36 4.73 7.55 6.76
C LEU A 36 4.13 8.93 6.48
N GLN A 37 4.59 9.98 7.18
CA GLN A 37 3.99 11.32 7.16
C GLN A 37 2.46 11.26 7.39
N ARG A 38 2.04 10.47 8.37
CA ARG A 38 0.63 10.22 8.72
C ARG A 38 0.39 10.43 10.19
N SER A 39 -0.86 10.61 10.57
CA SER A 39 -1.20 10.65 12.00
C SER A 39 -1.06 9.27 12.63
N THR A 40 -0.70 9.22 13.91
CA THR A 40 -0.65 7.99 14.70
C THR A 40 -1.98 7.21 14.65
N ARG A 41 -3.11 7.92 14.52
CA ARG A 41 -4.45 7.30 14.35
C ARG A 41 -4.57 6.55 13.02
N GLN A 42 -4.05 7.11 11.94
CA GLN A 42 -4.03 6.43 10.64
C GLN A 42 -3.12 5.20 10.69
N VAL A 43 -1.96 5.29 11.34
CA VAL A 43 -1.07 4.14 11.56
C VAL A 43 -1.76 3.05 12.38
N LYS A 44 -2.44 3.40 13.48
CA LYS A 44 -3.26 2.47 14.27
C LYS A 44 -4.27 1.72 13.40
N ARG A 45 -4.97 2.44 12.51
CA ARG A 45 -5.96 1.85 11.59
C ARG A 45 -5.31 0.89 10.60
N LEU A 46 -4.13 1.24 10.06
CA LEU A 46 -3.37 0.38 9.15
C LEU A 46 -2.97 -0.93 9.85
N VAL A 47 -2.35 -0.83 11.04
CA VAL A 47 -1.92 -2.01 11.82
C VAL A 47 -3.10 -2.89 12.22
N ARG A 48 -4.23 -2.29 12.64
CA ARG A 48 -5.45 -3.03 12.99
C ARG A 48 -6.03 -3.81 11.80
N THR A 49 -5.90 -3.26 10.59
CA THR A 49 -6.37 -3.92 9.36
C THR A 49 -5.38 -4.98 8.88
N TYR A 50 -4.08 -4.73 9.03
CA TYR A 50 -3.01 -5.64 8.63
C TYR A 50 -2.98 -6.93 9.46
N ARG A 51 -3.18 -6.87 10.78
CA ARG A 51 -3.13 -8.06 11.65
C ARG A 51 -4.05 -9.21 11.22
N PRO A 52 -5.35 -8.98 10.92
CA PRO A 52 -6.23 -10.05 10.46
C PRO A 52 -6.13 -10.38 8.97
N LEU A 53 -5.78 -9.41 8.11
CA LEU A 53 -5.86 -9.55 6.65
C LEU A 53 -4.50 -9.69 5.95
N GLY A 54 -3.40 -9.52 6.67
CA GLY A 54 -2.05 -9.44 6.10
C GLY A 54 -1.91 -8.32 5.07
N THR A 55 -1.08 -8.57 4.06
CA THR A 55 -0.77 -7.64 2.96
C THR A 55 -2.02 -7.19 2.19
N VAL A 56 -3.03 -8.05 2.09
CA VAL A 56 -4.33 -7.74 1.44
C VAL A 56 -5.05 -6.60 2.17
N GLY A 57 -4.91 -6.51 3.49
CA GLY A 57 -5.50 -5.43 4.29
C GLY A 57 -4.89 -4.05 4.06
N LEU A 58 -3.70 -3.99 3.44
CA LEU A 58 -2.98 -2.75 3.16
C LEU A 58 -3.13 -2.29 1.70
N GLN A 59 -3.69 -3.12 0.84
CA GLN A 59 -4.04 -2.73 -0.52
C GLN A 59 -5.00 -1.55 -0.50
N PHE A 60 -4.73 -0.57 -1.35
CA PHE A 60 -5.61 0.57 -1.52
C PHE A 60 -6.96 0.11 -2.09
N LYS A 61 -8.02 0.24 -1.27
CA LYS A 61 -9.38 -0.22 -1.60
C LYS A 61 -10.01 0.47 -2.81
N HIS A 62 -9.49 1.62 -3.24
CA HIS A 62 -9.95 2.31 -4.46
C HIS A 62 -9.09 2.01 -5.70
N ARG A 63 -8.23 0.98 -5.68
CA ARG A 63 -7.58 0.51 -6.92
C ARG A 63 -8.65 0.14 -7.94
N GLY A 64 -8.63 0.81 -9.10
CA GLY A 64 -9.59 0.60 -10.19
C GLY A 64 -10.99 1.18 -9.94
N GLN A 65 -11.21 1.93 -8.84
CA GLN A 65 -12.50 2.54 -8.53
C GLN A 65 -12.42 4.06 -8.70
N ARG A 66 -13.44 4.64 -9.36
CA ARG A 66 -13.58 6.08 -9.46
C ARG A 66 -13.85 6.68 -8.08
N PRO A 67 -13.18 7.77 -7.68
CA PRO A 67 -13.58 8.49 -6.47
C PRO A 67 -14.99 9.08 -6.67
N ASN A 68 -15.79 9.17 -5.59
CA ASN A 68 -17.14 9.75 -5.67
C ASN A 68 -17.16 11.21 -6.20
N ASN A 69 -16.03 11.91 -6.13
CA ASN A 69 -15.86 13.28 -6.65
C ASN A 69 -15.06 13.32 -7.96
N ALA A 70 -15.05 12.24 -8.75
CA ALA A 70 -14.37 12.23 -10.04
C ALA A 70 -15.01 13.25 -11.00
N ILE A 71 -14.23 14.26 -11.39
CA ILE A 71 -14.62 15.18 -12.48
C ILE A 71 -14.65 14.35 -13.77
N SER A 72 -15.75 14.41 -14.51
CA SER A 72 -15.93 13.70 -15.77
C SER A 72 -14.80 14.06 -16.75
N GLY A 73 -13.86 13.13 -16.97
CA GLY A 73 -12.71 13.35 -17.87
C GLY A 73 -11.34 13.05 -17.28
N GLY A 74 -11.24 12.74 -15.97
CA GLY A 74 -9.97 12.30 -15.37
C GLY A 74 -9.56 10.92 -15.88
N HIS A 75 -8.58 10.88 -16.79
CA HIS A 75 -8.02 9.64 -17.35
C HIS A 75 -7.64 8.65 -16.23
N GLU A 76 -8.15 7.42 -16.35
CA GLU A 76 -7.81 6.30 -15.47
C GLU A 76 -6.33 5.97 -15.65
N ILE A 77 -5.50 6.40 -14.70
CA ILE A 77 -4.10 5.97 -14.61
C ILE A 77 -4.10 4.50 -14.13
N ARG A 78 -4.29 3.58 -15.08
CA ARG A 78 -4.06 2.15 -14.92
C ARG A 78 -2.54 1.92 -15.09
N LEU A 79 -1.77 2.10 -14.01
CA LEU A 79 -0.35 1.70 -13.99
C LEU A 79 -0.26 0.17 -13.87
N THR A 80 -0.37 -0.53 -15.00
CA THR A 80 0.12 -1.90 -15.17
C THR A 80 1.63 -1.84 -15.37
N LEU A 81 2.39 -1.82 -14.28
CA LEU A 81 3.85 -1.83 -14.34
C LEU A 81 4.35 -3.27 -14.40
N THR A 82 4.19 -3.96 -15.54
CA THR A 82 4.73 -5.32 -15.72
C THR A 82 5.38 -5.62 -17.08
N GLU A 83 5.67 -4.64 -17.94
CA GLU A 83 6.44 -4.93 -19.18
C GLU A 83 7.67 -4.03 -19.39
N HIS A 84 7.60 -2.75 -19.02
CA HIS A 84 8.63 -1.78 -19.45
C HIS A 84 9.95 -1.80 -18.64
N GLN A 85 10.02 -2.47 -17.49
CA GLN A 85 11.26 -2.56 -16.70
C GLN A 85 12.12 -3.79 -17.01
N LEU A 86 11.61 -4.79 -17.74
CA LEU A 86 12.39 -5.98 -18.13
C LEU A 86 13.15 -5.82 -19.46
N GLN A 87 12.99 -4.70 -20.17
CA GLN A 87 13.69 -4.44 -21.44
C GLN A 87 14.91 -3.50 -21.31
N GLN A 88 15.30 -3.09 -20.10
CA GLN A 88 16.44 -2.18 -19.87
C GLN A 88 17.65 -2.89 -19.21
N LEU A 89 17.70 -4.21 -19.26
CA LEU A 89 18.89 -5.01 -18.95
C LEU A 89 19.20 -5.94 -20.13
N ASN A 90 19.56 -5.32 -21.25
CA ASN A 90 20.43 -5.88 -22.29
C ASN A 90 21.48 -4.82 -22.62
#